data_AF-A0A2T0VCV7-F1
#
_entry.id   AF-A0A2T0VCV7-F1
#
_cell.length_a   1.000
_cell.length_b   1.000
_cell.length_c   1.000
_cell.angle_alpha   90.00
_cell.angle_beta   90.00
_cell.angle_gamma   90.00
#
_symmetry.space_group_name_H-M   'P 1'
#
loop_
_entity.id
_entity.type
_entity.pdbx_description
1 polymer ?
#
loop_
_entity_poly.entity_id
_entity_poly.type
_entity_poly.pdbx_seq_one_letter_code
_entity_poly.pdbx_strand_id
1 'polypeptide(L)'
;MPITPDTKDWTWVIERPCGECGYDASALTPEQVADRIRENAAAWPAVLARSDARDRPRDDTWSPLEYAAHVRDVLRLYRERLHLMIETDDPLYPNWDQDATALAERYSEQDPAMVGRELGDAAAALAADFDTVSGDQWQRPGRRSDGVSFTVATFALYFIHDPIHHLWDVRG
;
A
#
# COMPACT_ATOMS: atom_id res chain seq x y z
N MET A 1 -15.40 4.22 -19.29
CA MET A 1 -15.97 3.04 -18.58
C MET A 1 -15.54 3.09 -17.12
N PRO A 2 -16.24 2.46 -16.14
CA PRO A 2 -15.74 2.39 -14.78
C PRO A 2 -14.43 1.57 -14.72
N ILE A 3 -13.56 1.85 -13.75
CA ILE A 3 -12.40 1.02 -13.43
C ILE A 3 -12.88 -0.41 -13.16
N THR A 4 -12.14 -1.41 -13.65
CA THR A 4 -12.46 -2.80 -13.35
C THR A 4 -12.14 -3.06 -11.89
N PRO A 5 -13.11 -3.44 -11.04
CA PRO A 5 -12.83 -3.61 -9.63
C PRO A 5 -11.79 -4.67 -9.39
N ASP A 6 -10.89 -4.42 -8.45
CA ASP A 6 -9.94 -5.45 -8.05
C ASP A 6 -10.64 -6.50 -7.18
N THR A 7 -10.71 -7.71 -7.71
CA THR A 7 -11.34 -8.87 -7.05
C THR A 7 -10.33 -9.95 -6.71
N LYS A 8 -9.03 -9.69 -6.95
CA LYS A 8 -7.98 -10.67 -6.69
C LYS A 8 -7.74 -10.76 -5.19
N ASP A 9 -7.67 -11.98 -4.68
CA ASP A 9 -7.06 -12.23 -3.38
C ASP A 9 -5.54 -12.11 -3.54
N TRP A 10 -4.97 -10.99 -3.13
CA TRP A 10 -3.52 -10.77 -3.23
C TRP A 10 -2.70 -11.50 -2.17
N THR A 11 -3.30 -12.23 -1.23
CA THR A 11 -2.55 -12.88 -0.15
C THR A 11 -1.50 -13.87 -0.66
N TRP A 12 -1.68 -14.44 -1.85
CA TRP A 12 -0.69 -15.34 -2.48
C TRP A 12 0.70 -14.71 -2.66
N VAL A 13 0.84 -13.38 -2.64
CA VAL A 13 2.14 -12.69 -2.81
C VAL A 13 3.12 -12.97 -1.67
N ILE A 14 2.63 -13.48 -0.53
CA ILE A 14 3.50 -13.94 0.56
C ILE A 14 4.01 -15.37 0.34
N GLU A 15 3.43 -16.11 -0.60
CA GLU A 15 3.76 -17.51 -0.87
C GLU A 15 4.64 -17.69 -2.12
N ARG A 16 4.54 -16.77 -3.10
CA ARG A 16 5.28 -16.85 -4.36
C ARG A 16 5.55 -15.47 -4.97
N PRO A 17 6.58 -15.35 -5.82
CA PRO A 17 6.91 -14.07 -6.48
C PRO A 17 5.79 -13.55 -7.38
N CYS A 18 5.65 -12.24 -7.44
CA CYS A 18 4.77 -11.55 -8.37
C CYS A 18 5.37 -11.54 -9.78
N GLY A 19 4.65 -12.13 -10.75
CA GLY A 19 5.08 -12.21 -12.15
C GLY A 19 5.08 -10.87 -12.90
N GLU A 20 4.48 -9.83 -12.33
CA GLU A 20 4.38 -8.49 -12.93
C GLU A 20 5.51 -7.60 -12.42
N CYS A 21 5.46 -7.22 -11.13
CA CYS A 21 6.43 -6.29 -10.55
C CYS A 21 7.72 -6.96 -10.05
N GLY A 22 7.79 -8.29 -10.04
CA GLY A 22 8.96 -9.06 -9.60
C GLY A 22 9.15 -9.10 -8.07
N TYR A 23 8.20 -8.61 -7.29
CA TYR A 23 8.24 -8.69 -5.82
C TYR A 23 8.29 -10.14 -5.35
N ASP A 24 9.18 -10.45 -4.40
CA ASP A 24 9.33 -11.76 -3.78
C ASP A 24 9.44 -11.61 -2.26
N ALA A 25 8.40 -12.00 -1.54
CA ALA A 25 8.37 -11.93 -0.08
C ALA A 25 9.45 -12.80 0.59
N SER A 26 9.93 -13.87 -0.08
CA SER A 26 10.97 -14.75 0.48
C SER A 26 12.37 -14.09 0.47
N ALA A 27 12.54 -13.04 -0.32
CA ALA A 27 13.79 -12.28 -0.43
C ALA A 27 13.85 -11.07 0.53
N LEU A 28 12.81 -10.84 1.34
CA LEU A 28 12.68 -9.69 2.23
C LEU A 28 12.38 -10.16 3.66
N THR A 29 13.03 -9.56 4.66
CA THR A 29 12.62 -9.71 6.05
C THR A 29 11.62 -8.61 6.45
N PRO A 30 10.70 -8.85 7.39
CA PRO A 30 9.75 -7.83 7.83
C PRO A 30 10.41 -6.52 8.29
N GLU A 31 11.59 -6.60 8.90
CA GLU A 31 12.37 -5.44 9.36
C GLU A 31 12.83 -4.54 8.20
N GLN A 32 13.01 -5.10 7.00
CA GLN A 32 13.42 -4.33 5.81
C GLN A 32 12.26 -3.56 5.18
N VAL A 33 11.01 -3.78 5.61
CA VAL A 33 9.82 -3.14 5.03
C VAL A 33 9.85 -1.63 5.24
N ALA A 34 10.33 -1.14 6.38
CA ALA A 34 10.42 0.29 6.65
C ALA A 34 11.28 1.04 5.62
N ASP A 35 12.45 0.49 5.27
CA ASP A 35 13.32 1.06 4.23
C ASP A 35 12.65 0.97 2.85
N ARG A 36 11.96 -0.13 2.57
CA ARG A 36 11.26 -0.30 1.30
C ARG A 36 10.10 0.69 1.11
N ILE A 37 9.39 1.04 2.18
CA ILE A 37 8.38 2.11 2.17
C ILE A 37 9.02 3.44 1.76
N ARG A 38 10.15 3.80 2.39
CA ARG A 38 10.85 5.06 2.11
C ARG A 38 11.34 5.13 0.67
N GLU A 39 11.94 4.04 0.18
CA GLU A 39 12.38 3.92 -1.20
C GLU A 39 11.22 4.09 -2.19
N ASN A 40 10.08 3.43 -1.94
CA ASN A 40 8.90 3.56 -2.78
C ASN A 40 8.38 5.00 -2.81
N ALA A 41 8.22 5.61 -1.64
CA ALA A 41 7.71 6.97 -1.50
C ALA A 41 8.59 8.00 -2.22
N ALA A 42 9.91 7.82 -2.21
CA ALA A 42 10.86 8.72 -2.86
C ALA A 42 10.74 8.76 -4.39
N ALA A 43 10.12 7.75 -5.01
CA ALA A 43 9.96 7.69 -6.47
C ALA A 43 8.74 8.48 -6.97
N TRP A 44 7.70 8.64 -6.14
CA TRP A 44 6.44 9.27 -6.53
C TRP A 44 6.54 10.75 -6.95
N PRO A 45 7.40 11.61 -6.34
CA PRO A 45 7.54 12.99 -6.79
C PRO A 45 7.90 13.13 -8.27
N ALA A 46 8.77 12.25 -8.79
CA ALA A 46 9.14 12.27 -10.21
C ALA A 46 7.98 11.85 -11.12
N VAL A 47 7.21 10.83 -10.69
CA VAL A 47 6.01 10.35 -11.39
C VAL A 47 4.93 11.45 -11.46
N LEU A 48 4.68 12.13 -10.33
CA LEU A 48 3.66 13.17 -10.22
C LEU A 48 4.04 14.49 -10.91
N ALA A 49 5.32 14.69 -11.22
CA ALA A 49 5.80 15.82 -12.00
C ALA A 49 5.65 15.65 -13.52
N ARG A 50 5.32 14.44 -14.00
CA ARG A 50 5.10 14.19 -15.43
C ARG A 50 3.84 14.93 -15.91
N SER A 51 3.84 15.34 -17.18
CA SER A 51 2.71 16.05 -17.79
C SER A 51 1.44 15.20 -17.90
N ASP A 52 1.60 13.88 -17.93
CA ASP A 52 0.54 12.89 -18.06
C ASP A 52 0.09 12.32 -16.70
N ALA A 53 0.52 12.90 -15.57
CA ALA A 53 0.20 12.35 -14.25
C ALA A 53 -1.32 12.24 -13.97
N ARG A 54 -2.15 13.03 -14.66
CA ARG A 54 -3.61 13.01 -14.56
C ARG A 54 -4.28 12.13 -15.62
N ASP A 55 -3.53 11.69 -16.62
CA ASP A 55 -4.08 11.03 -17.78
C ASP A 55 -4.18 9.53 -17.50
N ARG A 56 -5.39 8.99 -17.63
CA ARG A 56 -5.58 7.55 -17.58
C ARG A 56 -5.10 6.94 -18.90
N PRO A 57 -4.19 5.96 -18.88
CA PRO A 57 -3.71 5.34 -20.12
C PRO A 57 -4.81 4.56 -20.84
N ARG A 58 -5.80 4.06 -20.10
CA ARG A 58 -7.04 3.44 -20.58
C ARG A 58 -8.17 3.78 -19.62
N ASP A 59 -9.41 3.80 -20.11
CA ASP A 59 -10.61 4.09 -19.30
C ASP A 59 -10.72 3.26 -18.01
N ASP A 60 -10.25 2.01 -18.08
CA ASP A 60 -10.33 1.00 -17.02
C ASP A 60 -9.08 0.95 -16.13
N THR A 61 -8.11 1.85 -16.33
CA THR A 61 -6.83 1.91 -15.60
C THR A 61 -6.69 3.27 -14.92
N TRP A 62 -6.27 3.29 -13.66
CA TRP A 62 -6.01 4.54 -12.94
C TRP A 62 -4.89 5.35 -13.59
N SER A 63 -4.98 6.68 -13.47
CA SER A 63 -3.89 7.59 -13.81
C SER A 63 -2.77 7.50 -12.75
N PRO A 64 -1.56 7.99 -13.05
CA PRO A 64 -0.48 8.04 -12.05
C PRO A 64 -0.85 8.81 -10.77
N LEU A 65 -1.66 9.87 -10.87
CA LEU A 65 -2.20 10.62 -9.74
C LEU A 65 -3.11 9.74 -8.87
N GLU A 66 -3.98 8.97 -9.49
CA GLU A 66 -4.91 8.09 -8.77
C GLU A 66 -4.18 6.95 -8.07
N TYR A 67 -3.18 6.35 -8.71
CA TYR A 67 -2.30 5.38 -8.06
C TYR A 67 -1.53 5.99 -6.88
N ALA A 68 -1.02 7.22 -7.01
CA ALA A 68 -0.34 7.89 -5.90
C ALA A 68 -1.29 8.16 -4.71
N ALA A 69 -2.51 8.63 -4.99
CA ALA A 69 -3.52 8.86 -3.95
C ALA A 69 -3.90 7.55 -3.26
N HIS A 70 -4.04 6.47 -4.03
CA HIS A 70 -4.26 5.13 -3.50
C HIS A 70 -3.11 4.68 -2.59
N VAL A 71 -1.84 4.77 -3.02
CA VAL A 71 -0.68 4.39 -2.21
C VAL A 71 -0.61 5.19 -0.91
N ARG A 72 -0.91 6.50 -0.95
CA ARG A 72 -1.01 7.34 0.26
C ARG A 72 -2.02 6.76 1.26
N ASP A 73 -3.21 6.39 0.79
CA ASP A 73 -4.28 5.92 1.67
C ASP A 73 -4.05 4.48 2.15
N VAL A 74 -3.40 3.65 1.33
CA VAL A 74 -2.84 2.35 1.76
C VAL A 74 -1.85 2.55 2.91
N LEU A 75 -0.90 3.48 2.80
CA LEU A 75 0.07 3.77 3.87
C LEU A 75 -0.63 4.19 5.17
N ARG A 76 -1.64 5.07 5.09
CA ARG A 76 -2.43 5.50 6.26
C ARG A 76 -3.21 4.34 6.89
N LEU A 77 -3.91 3.57 6.08
CA LEU A 77 -4.72 2.44 6.55
C LEU A 77 -3.86 1.35 7.20
N TYR A 78 -2.72 1.02 6.61
CA TYR A 78 -1.82 0.01 7.16
C TYR A 78 -1.15 0.47 8.46
N ARG A 79 -0.94 1.78 8.63
CA ARG A 79 -0.52 2.37 9.90
C ARG A 79 -1.54 2.18 11.01
N GLU A 80 -2.81 2.49 10.75
CA GLU A 80 -3.88 2.27 11.71
C GLU A 80 -3.99 0.80 12.13
N ARG A 81 -3.92 -0.11 11.14
CA ARG A 81 -3.98 -1.56 11.37
C ARG A 81 -2.76 -2.08 12.14
N LEU A 82 -1.55 -1.58 11.85
CA LEU A 82 -0.35 -1.92 12.60
C LEU A 82 -0.53 -1.55 14.08
N HIS A 83 -0.98 -0.33 14.38
CA HIS A 83 -1.25 0.07 15.76
C HIS A 83 -2.30 -0.82 16.44
N LEU A 84 -3.41 -1.15 15.74
CA LEU A 84 -4.38 -2.09 16.27
C LEU A 84 -3.74 -3.44 16.64
N MET A 85 -2.92 -4.01 15.75
CA MET A 85 -2.24 -5.29 16.00
C MET A 85 -1.24 -5.21 17.15
N ILE A 86 -0.57 -4.07 17.34
CA ILE A 86 0.40 -3.85 18.44
C ILE A 86 -0.30 -3.62 19.79
N GLU A 87 -1.40 -2.87 19.81
CA GLU A 87 -2.05 -2.41 21.04
C GLU A 87 -3.18 -3.32 21.52
N THR A 88 -3.80 -4.06 20.60
CA THR A 88 -4.94 -4.95 20.88
C THR A 88 -4.57 -6.41 20.62
N ASP A 89 -5.10 -7.32 21.43
CA ASP A 89 -4.94 -8.76 21.24
C ASP A 89 -5.88 -9.27 20.14
N ASP A 90 -5.32 -9.88 19.10
CA ASP A 90 -6.04 -10.44 17.93
C ASP A 90 -7.20 -9.57 17.39
N PRO A 91 -6.95 -8.30 17.01
CA PRO A 91 -7.99 -7.39 16.56
C PRO A 91 -8.63 -7.83 15.25
N LEU A 92 -9.93 -7.59 15.14
CA LEU A 92 -10.66 -7.65 13.87
C LEU A 92 -10.76 -6.23 13.28
N TYR A 93 -10.20 -6.02 12.09
CA TYR A 93 -10.28 -4.75 11.36
C TYR A 93 -11.02 -4.91 10.02
N PRO A 94 -11.72 -3.86 9.54
CA PRO A 94 -12.52 -3.94 8.32
C PRO A 94 -11.64 -4.16 7.09
N ASN A 95 -12.14 -4.95 6.14
CA ASN A 95 -11.64 -4.92 4.78
C ASN A 95 -11.95 -3.55 4.13
N TRP A 96 -11.20 -3.19 3.10
CA TRP A 96 -11.29 -1.88 2.48
C TRP A 96 -11.56 -2.01 0.98
N ASP A 97 -12.53 -1.24 0.50
CA ASP A 97 -12.85 -1.12 -0.92
C ASP A 97 -12.13 0.11 -1.48
N GLN A 98 -11.01 -0.15 -2.16
CA GLN A 98 -10.16 0.87 -2.73
C GLN A 98 -10.84 1.64 -3.87
N ASP A 99 -11.67 0.97 -4.67
CA ASP A 99 -12.34 1.57 -5.81
C ASP A 99 -13.47 2.49 -5.36
N ALA A 100 -14.25 2.05 -4.36
CA ALA A 100 -15.26 2.90 -3.72
C ALA A 100 -14.62 4.14 -3.09
N THR A 101 -13.44 3.99 -2.47
CA THR A 101 -12.73 5.12 -1.85
C THR A 101 -12.18 6.08 -2.90
N ALA A 102 -11.58 5.58 -3.98
CA ALA A 102 -11.07 6.41 -5.07
C ALA A 102 -12.16 7.28 -5.70
N LEU A 103 -13.38 6.74 -5.82
CA LEU A 103 -14.57 7.48 -6.29
C LEU A 103 -15.07 8.48 -5.26
N ALA A 104 -15.23 8.07 -4.00
CA ALA A 104 -15.76 8.92 -2.92
C ALA A 104 -14.84 10.13 -2.64
N GLU A 105 -13.53 9.89 -2.59
CA GLU A 105 -12.50 10.89 -2.34
C GLU A 105 -12.01 11.59 -3.62
N ARG A 106 -12.61 11.27 -4.77
CA ARG A 106 -12.35 11.89 -6.08
C ARG A 106 -10.87 11.99 -6.42
N TYR A 107 -10.16 10.85 -6.38
CA TYR A 107 -8.70 10.82 -6.58
C TYR A 107 -8.23 11.55 -7.84
N SER A 108 -8.96 11.43 -8.95
CA SER A 108 -8.65 12.09 -10.23
C SER A 108 -8.69 13.63 -10.16
N GLU A 109 -9.43 14.20 -9.21
CA GLU A 109 -9.60 15.65 -9.04
C GLU A 109 -8.59 16.25 -8.05
N GLN A 110 -7.79 15.43 -7.35
CA GLN A 110 -6.86 15.91 -6.34
C GLN A 110 -5.69 16.69 -6.96
N ASP A 111 -4.95 17.43 -6.11
CA ASP A 111 -3.73 18.13 -6.50
C ASP A 111 -2.51 17.20 -6.39
N PRO A 112 -1.81 16.87 -7.49
CA PRO A 112 -0.59 16.04 -7.49
C PRO A 112 0.46 16.51 -6.48
N ALA A 113 0.64 17.82 -6.32
CA ALA A 113 1.64 18.34 -5.40
C ALA A 113 1.24 18.07 -3.94
N MET A 114 -0.07 18.13 -3.63
CA MET A 114 -0.58 17.78 -2.30
C MET A 114 -0.49 16.28 -2.06
N VAL A 115 -0.97 15.46 -3.00
CA VAL A 115 -0.93 14.00 -2.91
C VAL A 115 0.50 13.51 -2.69
N GLY A 116 1.48 14.04 -3.45
CA GLY A 116 2.88 13.66 -3.29
C GLY A 116 3.46 13.99 -1.91
N ARG A 117 3.12 15.16 -1.34
CA ARG A 117 3.54 15.52 0.03
C ARG A 117 2.93 14.59 1.07
N GLU A 118 1.62 14.41 1.00
CA GLU A 118 0.89 13.57 1.95
C GLU A 118 1.30 12.10 1.88
N LEU A 119 1.62 11.58 0.68
CA LEU A 119 2.19 10.25 0.49
C LEU A 119 3.54 10.14 1.21
N GLY A 120 4.43 11.12 1.03
CA GLY A 120 5.71 11.18 1.72
C GLY A 120 5.56 11.20 3.25
N ASP A 121 4.64 12.01 3.76
CA ASP A 121 4.36 12.10 5.20
C ASP A 121 3.79 10.78 5.75
N ALA A 122 2.84 10.16 5.04
CA ALA A 122 2.27 8.88 5.42
C ALA A 122 3.32 7.75 5.40
N ALA A 123 4.19 7.75 4.39
CA ALA A 123 5.29 6.79 4.26
C ALA A 123 6.31 6.94 5.41
N ALA A 124 6.72 8.17 5.71
CA ALA A 124 7.64 8.44 6.81
C ALA A 124 7.06 7.98 8.15
N ALA A 125 5.77 8.22 8.37
CA ALA A 125 5.09 7.86 9.61
C ALA A 125 4.95 6.34 9.78
N LEU A 126 4.47 5.62 8.75
CA LEU A 126 4.36 4.16 8.81
C LEU A 126 5.73 3.48 8.93
N ALA A 127 6.73 3.95 8.19
CA ALA A 127 8.08 3.40 8.26
C ALA A 127 8.69 3.59 9.66
N ALA A 128 8.47 4.76 10.28
CA ALA A 128 8.91 5.00 11.66
C ALA A 128 8.25 4.05 12.66
N ASP A 129 6.94 3.77 12.51
CA ASP A 129 6.26 2.82 13.39
C ASP A 129 6.79 1.39 13.20
N PHE A 130 7.05 0.96 11.95
CA PHE A 130 7.67 -0.34 11.69
C PHE A 130 9.08 -0.48 12.28
N ASP A 131 9.90 0.58 12.28
CA ASP A 131 11.24 0.57 12.92
C ASP A 131 11.17 0.29 14.43
N THR A 132 10.01 0.52 15.07
CA THR A 132 9.81 0.24 16.50
C THR A 132 9.39 -1.19 16.81
N VAL A 133 8.94 -1.95 15.79
CA VAL A 133 8.47 -3.32 15.96
C VAL A 133 9.66 -4.24 16.22
N SER A 134 9.61 -4.99 17.32
CA SER A 134 10.72 -5.84 17.72
C SER A 134 10.27 -7.13 18.43
N GLY A 135 11.12 -8.16 18.37
CA GLY A 135 10.92 -9.42 19.07
C GLY A 135 9.55 -10.05 18.81
N ASP A 136 8.85 -10.41 19.88
CA ASP A 136 7.56 -11.11 19.81
C ASP A 136 6.43 -10.25 19.20
N GLN A 137 6.62 -8.92 19.05
CA GLN A 137 5.64 -8.07 18.37
C GLN A 137 5.40 -8.50 16.92
N TRP A 138 6.42 -9.05 16.25
CA TRP A 138 6.30 -9.57 14.89
C TRP A 138 5.32 -10.76 14.77
N GLN A 139 5.07 -11.47 15.86
CA GLN A 139 4.18 -12.62 15.90
C GLN A 139 2.75 -12.27 16.34
N ARG A 140 2.47 -10.99 16.66
CA ARG A 140 1.15 -10.57 17.10
C ARG A 140 0.11 -10.76 15.98
N PRO A 141 -1.03 -11.40 16.26
CA PRO A 141 -2.04 -11.70 15.24
C PRO A 141 -2.94 -10.49 14.95
N GLY A 142 -3.61 -10.54 13.81
CA GLY A 142 -4.69 -9.65 13.42
C GLY A 142 -5.52 -10.26 12.30
N ARG A 143 -6.82 -9.95 12.28
CA ARG A 143 -7.78 -10.51 11.34
C ARG A 143 -8.44 -9.41 10.53
N ARG A 144 -8.44 -9.57 9.22
CA ARG A 144 -9.23 -8.74 8.33
C ARG A 144 -10.64 -9.32 8.20
N SER A 145 -11.65 -8.47 8.10
CA SER A 145 -13.05 -8.89 8.15
C SER A 145 -13.51 -9.78 6.98
N ASP A 146 -12.68 -9.99 5.96
CA ASP A 146 -12.87 -10.94 4.86
C ASP A 146 -12.39 -12.36 5.21
N GLY A 147 -11.88 -12.58 6.43
CA GLY A 147 -11.48 -13.89 6.94
C GLY A 147 -9.98 -14.17 6.86
N VAL A 148 -9.19 -13.27 6.25
CA VAL A 148 -7.73 -13.41 6.19
C VAL A 148 -7.11 -13.09 7.55
N SER A 149 -6.14 -13.90 7.97
CA SER A 149 -5.39 -13.71 9.22
C SER A 149 -3.92 -13.44 8.92
N PHE A 150 -3.32 -12.52 9.67
CA PHE A 150 -1.90 -12.17 9.55
C PHE A 150 -1.24 -12.19 10.93
N THR A 151 0.08 -12.40 10.94
CA THR A 151 0.93 -11.84 12.01
C THR A 151 1.45 -10.47 11.54
N VAL A 152 1.99 -9.64 12.44
CA VAL A 152 2.62 -8.37 12.01
C VAL A 152 3.70 -8.60 10.94
N ALA A 153 4.45 -9.70 11.02
CA ALA A 153 5.44 -10.08 10.01
C ALA A 153 4.82 -10.34 8.63
N THR A 154 3.81 -11.21 8.54
CA THR A 154 3.18 -11.52 7.24
C THR A 154 2.35 -10.36 6.72
N PHE A 155 1.78 -9.56 7.63
CA PHE A 155 1.10 -8.30 7.31
C PHE A 155 2.04 -7.30 6.63
N ALA A 156 3.25 -7.10 7.16
CA ALA A 156 4.23 -6.18 6.60
C ALA A 156 4.70 -6.62 5.18
N LEU A 157 4.97 -7.91 5.00
CA LEU A 157 5.38 -8.49 3.71
C LEU A 157 4.23 -8.52 2.68
N TYR A 158 2.99 -8.73 3.13
CA TYR A 158 1.83 -8.64 2.26
C TYR A 158 1.59 -7.21 1.79
N PHE A 159 1.57 -6.27 2.73
CA PHE A 159 1.39 -4.84 2.51
C PHE A 159 2.33 -4.27 1.44
N ILE A 160 3.64 -4.48 1.61
CA ILE A 160 4.65 -3.73 0.85
C ILE A 160 4.63 -4.08 -0.65
N HIS A 161 4.06 -5.23 -1.01
CA HIS A 161 3.80 -5.59 -2.40
C HIS A 161 3.00 -4.51 -3.11
N ASP A 162 1.95 -3.99 -2.48
CA ASP A 162 0.96 -3.09 -3.10
C ASP A 162 1.60 -1.74 -3.53
N PRO A 163 2.30 -0.98 -2.66
CA PRO A 163 3.05 0.19 -3.11
C PRO A 163 4.09 -0.12 -4.19
N ILE A 164 4.80 -1.25 -4.10
CA ILE A 164 5.80 -1.66 -5.11
C ILE A 164 5.12 -1.91 -6.46
N HIS A 165 3.97 -2.59 -6.45
CA HIS A 165 3.19 -2.94 -7.63
C HIS A 165 2.66 -1.68 -8.31
N HIS A 166 2.06 -0.77 -7.55
CA HIS A 166 1.52 0.46 -8.10
C HIS A 166 2.57 1.45 -8.59
N LEU A 167 3.76 1.42 -8.00
CA LEU A 167 4.89 2.13 -8.59
C LEU A 167 5.34 1.47 -9.90
N TRP A 168 5.21 0.15 -10.07
CA TRP A 168 5.48 -0.54 -11.32
C TRP A 168 4.42 -0.23 -12.40
N ASP A 169 3.14 -0.14 -12.04
CA ASP A 169 2.03 0.19 -12.94
C ASP A 169 2.24 1.52 -13.69
N VAL A 170 2.98 2.45 -13.08
CA VAL A 170 3.21 3.80 -13.61
C VAL A 170 4.57 4.00 -14.28
N ARG A 171 5.42 2.97 -14.42
CA ARG A 171 6.81 3.05 -14.95
C ARG A 171 6.96 3.35 -16.45
N GLY A 172 5.87 3.70 -17.14
CA GLY A 172 5.89 4.15 -18.54
C GLY A 172 6.80 5.35 -18.79
#